data_AF-A0A7C6PQ22-F1
#
_entry.id   AF-A0A7C6PQ22-F1
#
_cell.length_a   1.000
_cell.length_b   1.000
_cell.length_c   1.000
_cell.angle_alpha   90.00
_cell.angle_beta   90.00
_cell.angle_gamma   90.00
#
_symmetry.space_group_name_H-M   'P 1'
#
loop_
_entity.id
_entity.type
_entity.pdbx_description
1 polymer ?
#
loop_
_entity_poly.entity_id
_entity_poly.type
_entity_poly.pdbx_seq_one_letter_code
_entity_poly.pdbx_strand_id
1 'polypeptide(L)'
;MVKAFGRLLSFLGPATLTIFIVTAGITAGISTEGPGLLHVNSIAAAQTHLKDIEYSWARDAIEPLVEEGIISGYPDGTFKPEATITRAEFAKIVARAFAIRSGGQQAFKDVKDGWAKAYITALADHGIVSGYPDGTFRPKKNITRAEMVTMLMRVIKLADKMDRPTPWEPSFTDVQPGYWAFRYIETANRLGILPVHYGVVFEPNVDTTRAETAWMVKSLIDLKTIEGKVASVDAQQNTITVQKANEMDEIVALDPGTEVYRNSVYTEAGKLLRGDDVYIVCTSYGEPKFVKAKGIVTKDDIAAKVSILTKGTLTPAQVEALAEGRWGSVKKDLTPALRDRLVGYGLTPEEADGLLAQDWTKLTDLAKQRLARAVSEELGISAELATALLNQDWQQAKTYGQIEAAQYLLAKLMNM
;
A
#
# COMPACT_ATOMS: atom_id res chain seq x y z
N MET A 1 -13.07 15.98 17.27
CA MET A 1 -13.17 15.11 16.08
C MET A 1 -13.00 15.84 14.74
N VAL A 2 -13.70 16.94 14.43
CA VAL A 2 -13.51 17.68 13.15
C VAL A 2 -12.08 18.24 12.98
N LYS A 3 -11.36 18.53 14.07
CA LYS A 3 -9.96 19.00 14.03
C LYS A 3 -8.92 17.90 13.69
N ALA A 4 -9.22 16.62 13.88
CA ALA A 4 -8.27 15.53 13.59
C ALA A 4 -8.33 15.07 12.12
N PHE A 5 -9.50 15.22 11.47
CA PHE A 5 -9.73 14.68 10.12
C PHE A 5 -9.45 15.65 8.97
N GLY A 6 -9.25 16.94 9.24
CA GLY A 6 -8.70 17.87 8.23
C GLY A 6 -7.25 17.54 7.83
N ARG A 7 -6.55 16.68 8.58
CA ARG A 7 -5.12 16.35 8.38
C ARG A 7 -4.88 15.20 7.39
N LEU A 8 -5.78 14.21 7.27
CA LEU A 8 -5.58 13.02 6.43
C LEU A 8 -5.60 13.27 4.89
N LEU A 9 -6.06 14.43 4.43
CA LEU A 9 -6.31 14.74 3.00
C LEU A 9 -5.49 15.92 2.46
N SER A 10 -4.59 16.51 3.27
CA SER A 10 -4.00 17.83 3.00
C SER A 10 -2.89 17.85 1.93
N PHE A 11 -2.55 16.72 1.31
CA PHE A 11 -1.47 16.61 0.32
C PHE A 11 -1.90 16.68 -1.17
N LEU A 12 -3.12 17.14 -1.49
CA LEU A 12 -3.63 17.24 -2.87
C LEU A 12 -4.36 18.56 -3.16
N GLY A 13 -3.65 19.59 -3.61
CA GLY A 13 -4.18 20.69 -4.44
C GLY A 13 -5.23 21.66 -3.82
N PRO A 14 -5.54 22.80 -4.46
CA PRO A 14 -6.12 23.97 -3.79
C PRO A 14 -7.61 23.83 -3.47
N ALA A 15 -7.99 24.56 -2.43
CA ALA A 15 -9.18 24.37 -1.62
C ALA A 15 -10.48 24.91 -2.24
N THR A 16 -11.59 24.31 -1.82
CA THR A 16 -12.78 25.07 -1.42
C THR A 16 -13.41 24.37 -0.22
N LEU A 17 -13.00 24.79 0.99
CA LEU A 17 -13.52 24.30 2.25
C LEU A 17 -14.81 25.06 2.57
N THR A 18 -15.97 24.51 2.20
CA THR A 18 -17.24 24.99 2.77
C THR A 18 -17.48 24.23 4.07
N ILE A 19 -17.21 24.89 5.20
CA ILE A 19 -17.47 24.34 6.53
C ILE A 19 -18.98 24.39 6.77
N PHE A 20 -19.66 23.25 6.66
CA PHE A 20 -20.98 23.06 7.25
C PHE A 20 -20.82 22.34 8.59
N ILE A 21 -21.22 23.00 9.67
CA ILE A 21 -21.35 22.38 10.99
C ILE A 21 -22.49 21.38 10.90
N VAL A 22 -22.18 20.09 10.77
CA VAL A 22 -23.15 19.02 11.00
C VAL A 22 -23.17 18.78 12.51
N THR A 23 -24.04 19.50 13.21
CA THR A 23 -24.45 19.10 14.56
C THR A 23 -25.14 17.74 14.46
N ALA A 24 -24.83 16.86 15.41
CA ALA A 24 -25.32 15.50 15.51
C ALA A 24 -26.82 15.39 15.22
N GLY A 25 -27.20 14.32 14.52
CA GLY A 25 -28.54 14.07 14.01
C GLY A 25 -29.64 14.18 15.09
N ILE A 26 -30.38 15.29 15.04
CA ILE A 26 -31.70 15.41 15.64
C ILE A 26 -32.66 15.75 14.49
N THR A 27 -33.38 14.76 13.98
CA THR A 27 -34.65 15.04 13.31
C THR A 27 -35.66 15.38 14.41
N ALA A 28 -35.77 16.65 14.76
CA ALA A 28 -36.85 17.14 15.61
C ALA A 28 -38.08 17.38 14.71
N GLY A 29 -39.13 16.58 14.90
CA GLY A 29 -40.46 16.95 14.42
C GLY A 29 -40.98 18.10 15.29
N ILE A 30 -41.22 19.26 14.69
CA ILE A 30 -41.81 20.41 15.37
C ILE A 30 -43.32 20.37 15.11
N SER A 31 -44.11 20.09 16.14
CA SER A 31 -45.55 20.34 16.16
C SER A 31 -45.83 21.41 17.20
N THR A 32 -46.46 22.51 16.79
CA THR A 32 -46.77 23.66 17.65
C THR A 32 -48.19 23.58 18.17
N GLU A 33 -48.36 23.41 19.48
CA GLU A 33 -49.56 23.85 20.18
C GLU A 33 -49.18 24.66 21.43
N GLY A 34 -49.53 25.95 21.43
CA GLY A 34 -49.68 26.77 22.64
C GLY A 34 -48.41 27.38 23.26
N PRO A 35 -48.54 28.51 23.99
CA PRO A 35 -47.43 29.18 24.63
C PRO A 35 -47.18 28.54 26.01
N GLY A 36 -46.30 27.56 26.07
CA GLY A 36 -45.90 26.93 27.33
C GLY A 36 -44.69 26.03 27.14
N LEU A 37 -43.58 26.43 27.75
CA LEU A 37 -42.34 25.68 28.03
C LEU A 37 -41.97 24.56 27.04
N LEU A 38 -40.89 24.80 26.29
CA LEU A 38 -40.21 23.80 25.46
C LEU A 38 -39.78 22.58 26.31
N HIS A 39 -40.58 21.52 26.29
CA HIS A 39 -40.14 20.21 26.74
C HIS A 39 -39.26 19.59 25.65
N VAL A 40 -37.95 19.71 25.83
CA VAL A 40 -36.98 18.92 25.06
C VAL A 40 -37.08 17.50 25.58
N ASN A 41 -37.84 16.64 24.90
CA ASN A 41 -37.69 15.21 25.10
C ASN A 41 -36.33 14.81 24.52
N SER A 42 -35.32 14.73 25.39
CA SER A 42 -34.07 14.07 25.04
C SER A 42 -34.40 12.60 24.79
N ILE A 43 -34.36 12.19 23.53
CA ILE A 43 -34.26 10.77 23.22
C ILE A 43 -32.84 10.40 23.63
N ALA A 44 -32.67 9.92 24.86
CA ALA A 44 -31.43 9.30 25.28
C ALA A 44 -31.09 8.22 24.23
N ALA A 45 -29.96 8.36 23.55
CA ALA A 45 -29.43 7.28 22.74
C ALA A 45 -29.30 6.07 23.68
N ALA A 46 -30.13 5.04 23.47
CA ALA A 46 -30.07 3.84 24.27
C ALA A 46 -28.64 3.30 24.18
N GLN A 47 -27.91 3.32 25.30
CA GLN A 47 -26.67 2.56 25.44
C GLN A 47 -27.05 1.09 25.17
N THR A 48 -26.82 0.62 23.94
CA THR A 48 -27.01 -0.77 23.60
C THR A 48 -25.87 -1.55 24.21
N HIS A 49 -26.04 -1.98 25.47
CA HIS A 49 -25.15 -2.94 26.10
C HIS A 49 -25.22 -4.26 25.32
N LEU A 50 -24.16 -4.57 24.58
CA LEU A 50 -24.06 -5.78 23.76
C LEU A 50 -23.68 -6.97 24.65
N LYS A 51 -24.53 -7.99 24.69
CA LYS A 51 -24.48 -9.07 25.69
C LYS A 51 -23.32 -10.04 25.49
N ASP A 52 -22.85 -10.18 24.26
CA ASP A 52 -21.92 -11.20 23.80
C ASP A 52 -20.50 -10.67 23.56
N ILE A 53 -20.22 -9.42 23.96
CA ILE A 53 -18.88 -8.82 23.84
C ILE A 53 -18.17 -8.65 25.18
N GLU A 54 -18.82 -8.95 26.30
CA GLU A 54 -18.28 -8.72 27.66
C GLU A 54 -16.88 -9.34 27.84
N TYR A 55 -16.67 -10.54 27.29
CA TYR A 55 -15.42 -11.30 27.32
C TYR A 55 -14.74 -11.40 25.94
N SER A 56 -15.18 -10.61 24.97
CA SER A 56 -14.55 -10.62 23.64
C SER A 56 -13.22 -9.87 23.69
N TRP A 57 -12.18 -10.45 23.08
CA TRP A 57 -10.87 -9.80 22.92
C TRP A 57 -10.95 -8.49 22.13
N ALA A 58 -11.99 -8.31 21.32
CA ALA A 58 -12.21 -7.11 20.50
C ALA A 58 -13.14 -6.09 21.18
N ARG A 59 -13.54 -6.29 22.44
CA ARG A 59 -14.49 -5.41 23.15
C ARG A 59 -14.11 -3.94 23.08
N ASP A 60 -12.86 -3.62 23.42
CA ASP A 60 -12.34 -2.24 23.45
C ASP A 60 -12.28 -1.59 22.06
N ALA A 61 -12.34 -2.40 21.00
CA ALA A 61 -12.51 -1.92 19.63
C ALA A 61 -13.98 -1.81 19.23
N ILE A 62 -14.84 -2.73 19.68
CA ILE A 62 -16.25 -2.78 19.32
C ILE A 62 -17.04 -1.64 19.98
N GLU A 63 -16.89 -1.45 21.29
CA GLU A 63 -17.71 -0.49 22.04
C GLU A 63 -17.61 0.94 21.47
N PRO A 64 -16.42 1.52 21.25
CA PRO A 64 -16.32 2.88 20.70
C PRO A 64 -16.89 3.00 19.28
N LEU A 65 -16.68 1.98 18.44
CA LEU A 65 -17.19 1.99 17.06
C LEU A 65 -18.73 1.88 17.02
N VAL A 66 -19.35 1.25 18.02
CA VAL A 66 -20.81 1.21 18.17
C VAL A 66 -21.33 2.55 18.67
N GLU A 67 -20.68 3.14 19.68
CA GLU A 67 -21.01 4.46 20.22
C GLU A 67 -20.94 5.55 19.14
N GLU A 68 -19.93 5.47 18.27
CA GLU A 68 -19.76 6.37 17.12
C GLU A 68 -20.70 6.05 15.93
N GLY A 69 -21.48 4.97 16.00
CA GLY A 69 -22.41 4.56 14.95
C GLY A 69 -21.75 4.05 13.66
N ILE A 70 -20.45 3.72 13.72
CA ILE A 70 -19.68 3.17 12.60
C ILE A 70 -20.10 1.72 12.34
N ILE A 71 -20.18 0.93 13.41
CA ILE A 71 -20.70 -0.45 13.40
C ILE A 71 -21.96 -0.54 14.26
N SER A 72 -22.73 -1.62 14.11
CA SER A 72 -23.95 -1.84 14.88
C SER A 72 -24.12 -3.30 15.25
N GLY A 73 -24.70 -3.55 16.43
CA GLY A 73 -25.20 -4.86 16.83
C GLY A 73 -26.52 -5.23 16.15
N TYR A 74 -27.05 -6.37 16.55
CA TYR A 74 -28.32 -6.92 16.11
C TYR A 74 -29.46 -6.51 17.05
N PRO A 75 -30.72 -6.53 16.59
CA PRO A 75 -31.89 -6.20 17.43
C PRO A 75 -32.05 -7.06 18.68
N ASP A 76 -31.45 -8.27 18.71
CA ASP A 76 -31.45 -9.18 19.85
C ASP A 76 -30.48 -8.75 20.98
N GLY A 77 -29.73 -7.66 20.78
CA GLY A 77 -28.73 -7.13 21.72
C GLY A 77 -27.38 -7.84 21.63
N THR A 78 -27.10 -8.56 20.55
CA THR A 78 -25.80 -9.20 20.29
C THR A 78 -25.00 -8.48 19.22
N PHE A 79 -23.68 -8.68 19.18
CA PHE A 79 -22.78 -8.20 18.13
C PHE A 79 -22.37 -9.31 17.15
N LYS A 80 -22.33 -10.55 17.63
CA LYS A 80 -21.84 -11.76 16.95
C LYS A 80 -20.39 -11.59 16.49
N PRO A 81 -19.43 -11.46 17.43
CA PRO A 81 -18.02 -11.17 17.12
C PRO A 81 -17.40 -12.16 16.13
N GLU A 82 -17.73 -13.44 16.23
CA GLU A 82 -17.18 -14.51 15.39
C GLU A 82 -17.91 -14.71 14.06
N ALA A 83 -19.01 -13.99 13.81
CA ALA A 83 -19.68 -14.07 12.53
C ALA A 83 -18.82 -13.41 11.43
N THR A 84 -18.80 -14.01 10.25
CA THR A 84 -18.13 -13.44 9.08
C THR A 84 -18.88 -12.22 8.55
N ILE A 85 -18.16 -11.35 7.83
CA ILE A 85 -18.71 -10.12 7.27
C ILE A 85 -18.60 -10.10 5.74
N THR A 86 -19.63 -9.57 5.07
CA THR A 86 -19.62 -9.39 3.62
C THR A 86 -18.79 -8.18 3.20
N ARG A 87 -18.29 -8.21 1.95
CA ARG A 87 -17.57 -7.08 1.34
C ARG A 87 -18.40 -5.79 1.32
N ALA A 88 -19.71 -5.88 1.12
CA ALA A 88 -20.60 -4.71 1.15
C ALA A 88 -20.71 -4.10 2.56
N GLU A 89 -20.83 -4.93 3.59
CA GLU A 89 -20.89 -4.46 4.98
C GLU A 89 -19.57 -3.81 5.37
N PHE A 90 -18.45 -4.44 5.02
CA PHE A 90 -17.14 -3.86 5.27
C PHE A 90 -16.94 -2.52 4.54
N ALA A 91 -17.37 -2.42 3.27
CA ALA A 91 -17.31 -1.17 2.53
C ALA A 91 -18.09 -0.03 3.21
N LYS A 92 -19.27 -0.33 3.77
CA LYS A 92 -20.04 0.62 4.56
C LYS A 92 -19.31 1.05 5.83
N ILE A 93 -18.69 0.12 6.54
CA ILE A 93 -17.92 0.40 7.76
C ILE A 93 -16.77 1.37 7.45
N VAL A 94 -15.95 1.05 6.44
CA VAL A 94 -14.82 1.91 6.04
C VAL A 94 -15.29 3.28 5.57
N ALA A 95 -16.32 3.34 4.72
CA ALA A 95 -16.84 4.62 4.24
C ALA A 95 -17.37 5.51 5.38
N ARG A 96 -17.99 4.92 6.40
CA ARG A 96 -18.45 5.65 7.60
C ARG A 96 -17.30 6.07 8.49
N ALA A 97 -16.42 5.14 8.84
CA ALA A 97 -15.26 5.38 9.70
C ALA A 97 -14.39 6.55 9.22
N PHE A 98 -14.20 6.65 7.91
CA PHE A 98 -13.33 7.66 7.30
C PHE A 98 -14.10 8.76 6.56
N ALA A 99 -15.42 8.85 6.77
CA ALA A 99 -16.31 9.85 6.16
C ALA A 99 -16.19 9.99 4.64
N ILE A 100 -15.92 8.88 3.93
CA ILE A 100 -15.70 8.85 2.48
C ILE A 100 -17.05 8.88 1.77
N ARG A 101 -17.20 9.78 0.80
CA ARG A 101 -18.45 10.02 0.07
C ARG A 101 -18.25 9.79 -1.42
N SER A 102 -19.32 9.39 -2.11
CA SER A 102 -19.25 9.12 -3.54
C SER A 102 -19.34 10.40 -4.36
N GLY A 103 -18.57 10.45 -5.46
CA GLY A 103 -18.68 11.42 -6.54
C GLY A 103 -19.77 11.09 -7.57
N GLY A 104 -20.43 9.92 -7.46
CA GLY A 104 -21.64 9.59 -8.21
C GLY A 104 -21.45 8.67 -9.43
N GLN A 105 -20.25 8.15 -9.71
CA GLN A 105 -20.01 7.29 -10.88
C GLN A 105 -20.05 5.80 -10.52
N GLN A 106 -21.04 5.05 -11.03
CA GLN A 106 -21.13 3.61 -10.77
C GLN A 106 -19.92 2.86 -11.34
N ALA A 107 -19.14 2.23 -10.44
CA ALA A 107 -17.88 1.59 -10.80
C ALA A 107 -17.98 0.10 -11.20
N PHE A 108 -19.01 -0.63 -10.76
CA PHE A 108 -19.07 -2.10 -10.90
C PHE A 108 -20.40 -2.60 -11.47
N LYS A 109 -20.32 -3.67 -12.28
CA LYS A 109 -21.48 -4.22 -13.01
C LYS A 109 -22.48 -4.98 -12.14
N ASP A 110 -22.04 -5.55 -11.02
CA ASP A 110 -22.84 -6.34 -10.09
C ASP A 110 -23.33 -5.54 -8.87
N VAL A 111 -23.01 -4.25 -8.81
CA VAL A 111 -23.49 -3.33 -7.78
C VAL A 111 -24.75 -2.64 -8.30
N LYS A 112 -25.91 -3.19 -7.91
CA LYS A 112 -27.23 -2.64 -8.21
C LYS A 112 -27.62 -1.57 -7.19
N ASP A 113 -28.72 -0.86 -7.44
CA ASP A 113 -29.32 0.04 -6.45
C ASP A 113 -29.65 -0.70 -5.15
N GLY A 114 -29.33 -0.07 -4.03
CA GLY A 114 -29.45 -0.67 -2.71
C GLY A 114 -28.58 0.06 -1.69
N TRP A 115 -28.69 -0.34 -0.41
CA TRP A 115 -28.03 0.32 0.71
C TRP A 115 -26.50 0.41 0.58
N ALA A 116 -25.88 -0.55 -0.10
CA ALA A 116 -24.42 -0.63 -0.21
C ALA A 116 -23.85 0.21 -1.37
N LYS A 117 -24.68 0.57 -2.37
CA LYS A 117 -24.23 1.18 -3.63
C LYS A 117 -23.40 2.43 -3.40
N ALA A 118 -23.92 3.36 -2.59
CA ALA A 118 -23.24 4.63 -2.31
C ALA A 118 -21.87 4.42 -1.63
N TYR A 119 -21.76 3.48 -0.69
CA TYR A 119 -20.53 3.19 0.02
C TYR A 119 -19.49 2.53 -0.88
N ILE A 120 -19.89 1.52 -1.64
CA ILE A 120 -18.98 0.82 -2.57
C ILE A 120 -18.47 1.79 -3.63
N THR A 121 -19.35 2.64 -4.16
CA THR A 121 -18.99 3.63 -5.17
C THR A 121 -18.02 4.66 -4.59
N ALA A 122 -18.26 5.15 -3.38
CA ALA A 122 -17.34 6.07 -2.69
C ALA A 122 -15.93 5.48 -2.54
N LEU A 123 -15.81 4.20 -2.14
CA LEU A 123 -14.50 3.57 -2.02
C LEU A 123 -13.83 3.35 -3.38
N ALA A 124 -14.60 3.11 -4.44
CA ALA A 124 -14.06 2.99 -5.79
C ALA A 124 -13.54 4.34 -6.32
N ASP A 125 -14.32 5.41 -6.15
CA ASP A 125 -13.97 6.79 -6.55
C ASP A 125 -12.64 7.23 -5.93
N HIS A 126 -12.36 6.78 -4.70
CA HIS A 126 -11.13 7.10 -3.97
C HIS A 126 -9.96 6.13 -4.21
N GLY A 127 -10.14 5.12 -5.07
CA GLY A 127 -9.11 4.11 -5.39
C GLY A 127 -8.86 3.09 -4.27
N ILE A 128 -9.74 3.02 -3.27
CA ILE A 128 -9.63 2.06 -2.15
C ILE A 128 -10.04 0.66 -2.61
N VAL A 129 -11.04 0.59 -3.49
CA VAL A 129 -11.53 -0.66 -4.08
C VAL A 129 -11.41 -0.60 -5.59
N SER A 130 -10.80 -1.62 -6.17
CA SER A 130 -10.64 -1.79 -7.62
C SER A 130 -11.54 -2.88 -8.22
N GLY A 131 -12.26 -3.63 -7.38
CA GLY A 131 -13.03 -4.81 -7.81
C GLY A 131 -12.15 -5.98 -8.24
N TYR A 132 -12.77 -6.96 -8.89
CA TYR A 132 -12.12 -8.12 -9.49
C TYR A 132 -11.82 -7.88 -10.98
N PRO A 133 -10.91 -8.66 -11.59
CA PRO A 133 -10.56 -8.52 -13.01
C PRO A 133 -11.76 -8.67 -13.97
N ASP A 134 -12.82 -9.35 -13.54
CA ASP A 134 -14.06 -9.49 -14.29
C ASP A 134 -14.98 -8.25 -14.22
N GLY A 135 -14.56 -7.17 -13.56
CA GLY A 135 -15.34 -5.93 -13.39
C GLY A 135 -16.42 -6.01 -12.31
N THR A 136 -16.41 -7.03 -11.45
CA THR A 136 -17.34 -7.18 -10.33
C THR A 136 -16.76 -6.70 -8.99
N PHE A 137 -17.64 -6.36 -8.04
CA PHE A 137 -17.28 -6.12 -6.64
C PHE A 137 -17.56 -7.31 -5.73
N ARG A 138 -18.56 -8.13 -6.06
CA ARG A 138 -19.08 -9.27 -5.30
C ARG A 138 -19.58 -8.87 -3.89
N PRO A 139 -20.60 -8.01 -3.79
CA PRO A 139 -21.01 -7.41 -2.51
C PRO A 139 -21.45 -8.41 -1.43
N LYS A 140 -22.00 -9.56 -1.84
CA LYS A 140 -22.48 -10.62 -0.93
C LYS A 140 -21.41 -11.65 -0.54
N LYS A 141 -20.23 -11.61 -1.16
CA LYS A 141 -19.12 -12.50 -0.81
C LYS A 141 -18.55 -12.03 0.52
N ASN A 142 -18.19 -12.97 1.39
CA ASN A 142 -17.39 -12.64 2.57
C ASN A 142 -16.03 -12.07 2.14
N ILE A 143 -15.53 -11.13 2.93
CA ILE A 143 -14.23 -10.52 2.70
C ILE A 143 -13.14 -11.37 3.38
N THR A 144 -12.02 -11.57 2.69
CA THR A 144 -10.88 -12.29 3.27
C THR A 144 -9.94 -11.34 4.02
N ARG A 145 -9.08 -11.89 4.90
CA ARG A 145 -8.08 -11.10 5.65
C ARG A 145 -7.21 -10.23 4.74
N ALA A 146 -6.70 -10.79 3.64
CA ALA A 146 -5.88 -10.03 2.68
C ALA A 146 -6.68 -8.93 1.95
N GLU A 147 -7.93 -9.20 1.57
CA GLU A 147 -8.81 -8.21 0.95
C GLU A 147 -9.10 -7.05 1.92
N MET A 148 -9.38 -7.36 3.19
CA MET A 148 -9.68 -6.37 4.23
C MET A 148 -8.48 -5.45 4.50
N VAL A 149 -7.31 -6.04 4.77
CA VAL A 149 -6.09 -5.28 5.07
C VAL A 149 -5.69 -4.40 3.88
N THR A 150 -5.81 -4.91 2.65
CA THR A 150 -5.54 -4.13 1.45
C THR A 150 -6.42 -2.88 1.38
N MET A 151 -7.73 -3.04 1.61
CA MET A 151 -8.66 -1.92 1.59
C MET A 151 -8.29 -0.89 2.67
N LEU A 152 -8.01 -1.33 3.91
CA LEU A 152 -7.60 -0.45 5.01
C LEU A 152 -6.31 0.31 4.70
N MET A 153 -5.30 -0.36 4.15
CA MET A 153 -4.02 0.28 3.83
C MET A 153 -4.13 1.30 2.69
N ARG A 154 -5.07 1.08 1.75
CA ARG A 154 -5.38 2.06 0.70
C ARG A 154 -6.11 3.30 1.21
N VAL A 155 -6.82 3.21 2.35
CA VAL A 155 -7.43 4.39 2.99
C VAL A 155 -6.35 5.40 3.37
N ILE A 156 -5.26 4.94 4.00
CA ILE A 156 -4.17 5.81 4.45
C ILE A 156 -3.08 6.04 3.40
N LYS A 157 -3.17 5.38 2.24
CA LYS A 157 -2.22 5.50 1.09
C LYS A 157 -0.74 5.44 1.50
N LEU A 158 -0.47 4.67 2.55
CA LEU A 158 0.85 4.65 3.16
C LEU A 158 1.81 3.84 2.28
N ALA A 159 1.43 2.59 2.01
CA ALA A 159 2.20 1.63 1.20
C ALA A 159 2.30 2.00 -0.30
N ASP A 160 1.51 2.97 -0.77
CA ASP A 160 1.54 3.40 -2.15
C ASP A 160 2.83 4.21 -2.42
N LYS A 161 3.61 3.76 -3.40
CA LYS A 161 4.84 4.42 -3.90
C LYS A 161 5.98 4.51 -2.85
N MET A 162 6.17 3.45 -2.08
CA MET A 162 7.34 3.23 -1.23
C MET A 162 8.36 2.37 -1.96
N ASP A 163 9.29 2.98 -2.68
CA ASP A 163 10.29 2.24 -3.43
C ASP A 163 11.43 1.82 -2.50
N ARG A 164 11.69 0.51 -2.44
CA ARG A 164 12.73 -0.08 -1.61
C ARG A 164 13.53 -1.08 -2.44
N PRO A 165 14.89 -1.07 -2.39
CA PRO A 165 15.72 -1.98 -3.16
C PRO A 165 15.47 -3.46 -2.86
N THR A 166 15.26 -3.78 -1.59
CA THR A 166 14.94 -5.13 -1.11
C THR A 166 13.55 -5.17 -0.50
N PRO A 167 12.76 -6.24 -0.73
CA PRO A 167 11.52 -6.44 0.00
C PRO A 167 11.81 -6.59 1.50
N TRP A 168 10.78 -6.38 2.32
CA TRP A 168 10.86 -6.74 3.73
C TRP A 168 11.05 -8.24 3.90
N GLU A 169 11.70 -8.61 5.01
CA GLU A 169 11.62 -9.98 5.50
C GLU A 169 10.16 -10.26 5.90
N PRO A 170 9.58 -11.39 5.46
CA PRO A 170 8.22 -11.76 5.82
C PRO A 170 8.06 -11.92 7.33
N SER A 171 7.06 -11.26 7.91
CA SER A 171 6.66 -11.49 9.31
C SER A 171 5.84 -12.77 9.46
N PHE A 172 5.22 -13.23 8.38
CA PHE A 172 4.34 -14.40 8.34
C PHE A 172 4.90 -15.50 7.43
N THR A 173 4.82 -16.74 7.90
CA THR A 173 5.35 -17.91 7.19
C THR A 173 4.62 -18.22 5.88
N ASP A 174 3.35 -17.83 5.79
CA ASP A 174 2.44 -18.10 4.67
C ASP A 174 2.20 -16.89 3.75
N VAL A 175 2.90 -15.76 3.99
CA VAL A 175 2.80 -14.54 3.16
C VAL A 175 4.17 -14.20 2.60
N GLN A 176 4.48 -14.73 1.42
CA GLN A 176 5.78 -14.52 0.75
C GLN A 176 5.85 -13.16 0.03
N PRO A 177 7.05 -12.60 -0.24
CA PRO A 177 7.20 -11.28 -0.89
C PRO A 177 6.49 -11.12 -2.24
N GLY A 178 6.26 -12.21 -2.95
CA GLY A 178 5.50 -12.24 -4.22
C GLY A 178 3.98 -12.27 -4.07
N TYR A 179 3.45 -12.41 -2.85
CA TYR A 179 2.01 -12.38 -2.61
C TYR A 179 1.46 -10.98 -2.89
N TRP A 180 0.35 -10.88 -3.61
CA TRP A 180 -0.18 -9.60 -4.11
C TRP A 180 -0.47 -8.58 -2.99
N ALA A 181 -0.83 -9.04 -1.79
CA ALA A 181 -1.09 -8.18 -0.63
C ALA A 181 0.10 -8.08 0.34
N PHE A 182 1.26 -8.68 0.03
CA PHE A 182 2.41 -8.79 0.94
C PHE A 182 2.75 -7.45 1.59
N ARG A 183 2.94 -6.40 0.79
CA ARG A 183 3.28 -5.06 1.29
C ARG A 183 2.21 -4.47 2.20
N TYR A 184 0.94 -4.69 1.89
CA TYR A 184 -0.16 -4.17 2.72
C TYR A 184 -0.23 -4.91 4.05
N ILE A 185 -0.05 -6.23 4.04
CA ILE A 185 -0.03 -7.07 5.26
C ILE A 185 1.12 -6.68 6.17
N GLU A 186 2.34 -6.58 5.64
CA GLU A 186 3.52 -6.20 6.41
C GLU A 186 3.43 -4.76 6.94
N THR A 187 2.86 -3.83 6.15
CA THR A 187 2.63 -2.45 6.61
C THR A 187 1.64 -2.43 7.79
N ALA A 188 0.53 -3.16 7.67
CA ALA A 188 -0.47 -3.25 8.73
C ALA A 188 0.09 -3.92 9.99
N ASN A 189 0.94 -4.93 9.84
CA ASN A 189 1.61 -5.59 10.96
C ASN A 189 2.51 -4.61 11.73
N ARG A 190 3.38 -3.89 11.00
CA ARG A 190 4.31 -2.90 11.59
C ARG A 190 3.58 -1.76 12.31
N LEU A 191 2.40 -1.37 11.83
CA LEU A 191 1.55 -0.36 12.47
C LEU A 191 0.75 -0.88 13.67
N GLY A 192 0.81 -2.18 13.97
CA GLY A 192 0.02 -2.80 15.04
C GLY A 192 -1.48 -2.88 14.74
N ILE A 193 -1.86 -2.86 13.46
CA ILE A 193 -3.27 -2.90 13.04
C ILE A 193 -3.79 -4.33 13.09
N LEU A 194 -2.95 -5.31 12.79
CA LEU A 194 -3.35 -6.71 12.77
C LEU A 194 -3.60 -7.22 14.19
N PRO A 195 -4.64 -8.05 14.42
CA PRO A 195 -4.84 -8.72 15.70
C PRO A 195 -3.65 -9.60 16.09
N VAL A 196 -3.27 -9.55 17.38
CA VAL A 196 -2.10 -10.26 17.91
C VAL A 196 -2.22 -11.78 17.76
N HIS A 197 -3.44 -12.33 17.79
CA HIS A 197 -3.68 -13.77 17.69
C HIS A 197 -3.36 -14.38 16.32
N TYR A 198 -3.03 -13.58 15.31
CA TYR A 198 -2.53 -14.11 14.02
C TYR A 198 -1.15 -14.77 14.17
N GLY A 199 -0.36 -14.38 15.18
CA GLY A 199 0.95 -15.00 15.42
C GLY A 199 1.85 -14.95 14.19
N VAL A 200 2.36 -16.11 13.75
CA VAL A 200 3.29 -16.24 12.61
C VAL A 200 2.65 -16.81 11.33
N VAL A 201 1.33 -17.00 11.33
CA VAL A 201 0.55 -17.51 10.19
C VAL A 201 -0.65 -16.58 9.97
N PHE A 202 -0.66 -15.83 8.88
CA PHE A 202 -1.67 -14.80 8.62
C PHE A 202 -2.99 -15.37 8.08
N GLU A 203 -2.92 -16.45 7.30
CA GLU A 203 -4.03 -17.09 6.58
C GLU A 203 -4.78 -16.11 5.66
N PRO A 204 -4.14 -15.58 4.60
CA PRO A 204 -4.67 -14.45 3.84
C PRO A 204 -6.02 -14.67 3.14
N ASN A 205 -6.40 -15.93 2.93
CA ASN A 205 -7.61 -16.33 2.21
C ASN A 205 -8.78 -16.69 3.14
N VAL A 206 -8.59 -16.68 4.46
CA VAL A 206 -9.66 -16.94 5.43
C VAL A 206 -10.61 -15.73 5.50
N ASP A 207 -11.91 -16.02 5.58
CA ASP A 207 -12.96 -15.01 5.76
C ASP A 207 -12.80 -14.32 7.11
N THR A 208 -12.90 -12.99 7.13
CA THR A 208 -12.69 -12.18 8.33
C THR A 208 -13.96 -12.09 9.18
N THR A 209 -13.80 -12.11 10.50
CA THR A 209 -14.90 -11.97 11.46
C THR A 209 -15.22 -10.50 11.77
N ARG A 210 -16.38 -10.26 12.38
CA ARG A 210 -16.80 -8.92 12.83
C ARG A 210 -15.90 -8.38 13.94
N ALA A 211 -15.36 -9.22 14.82
CA ALA A 211 -14.38 -8.83 15.84
C ALA A 211 -13.05 -8.38 15.20
N GLU A 212 -12.51 -9.16 14.28
CA GLU A 212 -11.30 -8.80 13.52
C GLU A 212 -11.49 -7.49 12.74
N THR A 213 -12.68 -7.30 12.15
CA THR A 213 -13.06 -6.06 11.47
C THR A 213 -13.03 -4.86 12.42
N ALA A 214 -13.69 -4.98 13.58
CA ALA A 214 -13.75 -3.89 14.56
C ALA A 214 -12.35 -3.53 15.05
N TRP A 215 -11.53 -4.54 15.39
CA TRP A 215 -10.14 -4.35 15.79
C TRP A 215 -9.35 -3.57 14.73
N MET A 216 -9.26 -4.09 13.50
CA MET A 216 -8.43 -3.46 12.46
C MET A 216 -8.89 -2.05 12.10
N VAL A 217 -10.21 -1.81 12.08
CA VAL A 217 -10.76 -0.46 11.82
C VAL A 217 -10.42 0.49 12.97
N LYS A 218 -10.59 0.06 14.22
CA LYS A 218 -10.27 0.90 15.39
C LYS A 218 -8.78 1.19 15.46
N SER A 219 -7.93 0.19 15.29
CA SER A 219 -6.47 0.36 15.28
C SER A 219 -6.01 1.32 14.19
N LEU A 220 -6.67 1.32 13.02
CA LEU A 220 -6.39 2.29 11.96
C LEU A 220 -6.84 3.72 12.32
N ILE A 221 -8.01 3.88 12.95
CA ILE A 221 -8.52 5.17 13.44
C ILE A 221 -7.59 5.77 14.52
N ASP A 222 -7.03 4.91 15.37
CA ASP A 222 -6.21 5.32 16.51
C ASP A 222 -4.76 5.62 16.15
N LEU A 223 -4.33 5.41 14.91
CA LEU A 223 -2.97 5.76 14.49
C LEU A 223 -2.69 7.23 14.75
N LYS A 224 -1.53 7.51 15.34
CA LYS A 224 -1.05 8.86 15.53
C LYS A 224 -0.22 9.28 14.33
N THR A 225 -0.35 10.55 13.94
CA THR A 225 0.47 11.13 12.87
C THR A 225 1.13 12.41 13.34
N ILE A 226 2.35 12.64 12.86
CA ILE A 226 3.11 13.87 13.08
C ILE A 226 3.41 14.46 11.71
N GLU A 227 2.97 15.71 11.51
CA GLU A 227 3.07 16.41 10.23
C GLU A 227 3.76 17.75 10.44
N GLY A 228 4.68 18.09 9.55
CA GLY A 228 5.36 19.37 9.61
C GLY A 228 6.54 19.45 8.66
N LYS A 229 7.50 20.29 9.00
CA LYS A 229 8.77 20.40 8.28
C LYS A 229 9.91 19.91 9.14
N VAL A 230 10.89 19.26 8.55
CA VAL A 230 12.12 18.88 9.27
C VAL A 230 12.87 20.15 9.67
N ALA A 231 13.06 20.37 10.97
CA ALA A 231 13.83 21.49 11.51
C ALA A 231 15.32 21.12 11.63
N SER A 232 15.58 19.93 12.16
CA SER A 232 16.91 19.34 12.32
C SER A 232 16.81 17.81 12.40
N VAL A 233 17.95 17.15 12.18
CA VAL A 233 18.11 15.70 12.30
C VAL A 233 19.37 15.43 13.10
N ASP A 234 19.26 14.60 14.13
CA ASP A 234 20.42 14.05 14.85
C ASP A 234 20.59 12.58 14.46
N ALA A 235 21.56 12.31 13.57
CA ALA A 235 21.83 10.96 13.09
C ALA A 235 22.47 10.07 14.15
N GLN A 236 23.12 10.62 15.18
CA GLN A 236 23.74 9.83 16.25
C GLN A 236 22.69 9.32 17.23
N GLN A 237 21.68 10.15 17.52
CA GLN A 237 20.57 9.80 18.40
C GLN A 237 19.36 9.22 17.64
N ASN A 238 19.42 9.16 16.31
CA ASN A 238 18.32 8.77 15.42
C ASN A 238 17.02 9.56 15.70
N THR A 239 17.16 10.88 15.91
CA THR A 239 16.01 11.76 16.19
C THR A 239 15.80 12.79 15.08
N ILE A 240 14.54 13.15 14.87
CA ILE A 240 14.12 14.22 13.95
C ILE A 240 13.36 15.27 14.76
N THR A 241 13.72 16.54 14.60
CA THR A 241 12.90 17.64 15.12
C THR A 241 11.95 18.11 14.03
N VAL A 242 10.65 18.07 14.29
CA VAL A 242 9.59 18.46 13.36
C VAL A 242 8.99 19.79 13.77
N GLN A 243 9.16 20.79 12.93
CA GLN A 243 8.51 22.08 13.05
C GLN A 243 7.06 21.99 12.57
N LYS A 244 6.13 22.22 13.49
CA LYS A 244 4.69 22.23 13.20
C LYS A 244 4.21 23.66 12.97
N ALA A 245 3.22 23.83 12.10
CA ALA A 245 2.77 25.15 11.65
C ALA A 245 2.31 26.10 12.78
N ASN A 246 1.80 25.58 13.91
CA ASN A 246 1.26 26.38 15.03
C ASN A 246 1.46 25.70 16.40
N GLU A 247 2.43 24.80 16.52
CA GLU A 247 2.72 24.05 17.75
C GLU A 247 4.23 24.14 18.03
N MET A 248 4.64 23.81 19.25
CA MET A 248 6.07 23.68 19.55
C MET A 248 6.69 22.59 18.68
N ASP A 249 7.96 22.77 18.35
CA ASP A 249 8.74 21.75 17.67
C ASP A 249 8.68 20.44 18.45
N GLU A 250 8.40 19.35 17.74
CA GLU A 250 8.31 18.02 18.33
C GLU A 250 9.58 17.23 17.99
N ILE A 251 10.26 16.72 19.02
CA ILE A 251 11.39 15.83 18.84
C ILE A 251 10.86 14.40 18.77
N VAL A 252 11.14 13.74 17.65
CA VAL A 252 10.68 12.38 17.36
C VAL A 252 11.89 11.45 17.35
N ALA A 253 11.95 10.53 18.31
CA ALA A 253 12.94 9.46 18.32
C ALA A 253 12.47 8.32 17.40
N LEU A 254 13.34 7.89 16.49
CA LEU A 254 13.03 6.80 15.58
C LEU A 254 13.62 5.49 16.08
N ASP A 255 12.80 4.45 16.15
CA ASP A 255 13.27 3.10 16.41
C ASP A 255 14.11 2.59 15.22
N PRO A 256 15.07 1.67 15.43
CA PRO A 256 15.84 1.05 14.35
C PRO A 256 14.97 0.38 13.28
N GLY A 257 13.75 -0.05 13.62
CA GLY A 257 12.78 -0.64 12.68
C GLY A 257 11.92 0.38 11.92
N THR A 258 12.12 1.69 12.14
CA THR A 258 11.36 2.74 11.48
C THR A 258 11.76 2.86 10.02
N GLU A 259 10.78 2.78 9.13
CA GLU A 259 11.02 2.87 7.70
C GLU A 259 10.99 4.34 7.25
N VAL A 260 12.10 4.83 6.71
CA VAL A 260 12.22 6.22 6.24
C VAL A 260 12.23 6.26 4.72
N TYR A 261 11.36 7.09 4.15
CA TYR A 261 11.24 7.32 2.73
C TYR A 261 11.36 8.81 2.44
N ARG A 262 12.31 9.20 1.59
CA ARG A 262 12.45 10.58 1.11
C ARG A 262 12.22 10.60 -0.39
N ASN A 263 11.32 11.45 -0.86
CA ASN A 263 10.95 11.53 -2.27
C ASN A 263 10.56 10.16 -2.87
N SER A 264 9.77 9.39 -2.11
CA SER A 264 9.32 8.03 -2.44
C SER A 264 10.40 6.93 -2.46
N VAL A 265 11.64 7.23 -2.10
CA VAL A 265 12.73 6.26 -2.07
C VAL A 265 13.15 5.97 -0.63
N TYR A 266 13.32 4.69 -0.30
CA TYR A 266 13.83 4.26 0.99
C TYR A 266 15.21 4.88 1.28
N THR A 267 15.40 5.38 2.50
CA THR A 267 16.64 6.04 2.93
C THR A 267 16.82 5.92 4.44
N GLU A 268 17.91 6.48 4.95
CA GLU A 268 18.19 6.60 6.38
C GLU A 268 17.70 7.94 6.92
N ALA A 269 17.36 8.01 8.21
CA ALA A 269 16.89 9.26 8.83
C ALA A 269 17.88 10.41 8.66
N GLY A 270 19.19 10.13 8.77
CA GLY A 270 20.27 11.11 8.59
C GLY A 270 20.35 11.74 7.19
N LYS A 271 19.64 11.19 6.20
CA LYS A 271 19.56 11.73 4.83
C LYS A 271 18.39 12.70 4.62
N LEU A 272 17.54 12.88 5.63
CA LEU A 272 16.50 13.90 5.60
C LEU A 272 17.13 15.30 5.67
N LEU A 273 16.54 16.25 4.95
CA LEU A 273 17.04 17.62 4.88
C LEU A 273 16.11 18.57 5.62
N ARG A 274 16.72 19.60 6.23
CA ARG A 274 15.97 20.72 6.80
C ARG A 274 15.04 21.34 5.75
N GLY A 275 13.77 21.51 6.11
CA GLY A 275 12.73 22.05 5.26
C GLY A 275 11.93 21.02 4.46
N ASP A 276 12.35 19.74 4.46
CA ASP A 276 11.55 18.65 3.90
C ASP A 276 10.19 18.60 4.60
N ASP A 277 9.11 18.49 3.82
CA ASP A 277 7.76 18.19 4.33
C ASP A 277 7.73 16.75 4.82
N VAL A 278 7.43 16.54 6.09
CA VAL A 278 7.43 15.22 6.72
C VAL A 278 6.05 14.84 7.22
N TYR A 279 5.72 13.57 7.01
CA TYR A 279 4.53 12.88 7.46
C TYR A 279 4.98 11.58 8.14
N ILE A 280 4.91 11.54 9.46
CA ILE A 280 5.29 10.39 10.28
C ILE A 280 4.02 9.67 10.71
N VAL A 281 3.97 8.37 10.45
CA VAL A 281 2.90 7.49 10.94
C VAL A 281 3.44 6.65 12.08
N CYS A 282 2.74 6.76 13.19
CA CYS A 282 3.03 6.04 14.41
C CYS A 282 1.95 5.00 14.69
N THR A 283 2.26 4.05 15.58
CA THR A 283 1.25 3.19 16.20
C THR A 283 0.27 4.02 17.04
N SER A 284 -0.80 3.39 17.53
CA SER A 284 -1.74 4.03 18.47
C SER A 284 -1.08 4.49 19.77
N TYR A 285 0.03 3.84 20.17
CA TYR A 285 0.82 4.24 21.33
C TYR A 285 1.74 5.44 21.05
N GLY A 286 2.00 5.76 19.79
CA GLY A 286 2.84 6.90 19.38
C GLY A 286 4.24 6.53 18.94
N GLU A 287 4.55 5.24 18.81
CA GLU A 287 5.84 4.78 18.28
C GLU A 287 5.92 5.02 16.77
N PRO A 288 6.91 5.78 16.26
CA PRO A 288 7.09 5.99 14.82
C PRO A 288 7.42 4.68 14.10
N LYS A 289 6.71 4.38 13.00
CA LYS A 289 6.99 3.20 12.18
C LYS A 289 7.28 3.55 10.72
N PHE A 290 6.74 4.67 10.25
CA PHE A 290 6.99 5.16 8.90
C PHE A 290 7.22 6.66 8.91
N VAL A 291 8.28 7.11 8.23
CA VAL A 291 8.56 8.51 7.97
C VAL A 291 8.52 8.72 6.46
N LYS A 292 7.59 9.55 5.97
CA LYS A 292 7.55 9.99 4.57
C LYS A 292 7.95 11.44 4.50
N ALA A 293 9.02 11.72 3.79
CA ALA A 293 9.54 13.06 3.57
C ALA A 293 9.49 13.42 2.08
N LYS A 294 9.21 14.69 1.78
CA LYS A 294 9.27 15.25 0.45
C LYS A 294 10.01 16.57 0.48
N GLY A 295 10.92 16.77 -0.46
CA GLY A 295 11.65 18.03 -0.57
C GLY A 295 12.38 18.14 -1.88
N ILE A 296 13.46 18.92 -1.88
CA ILE A 296 14.30 19.12 -3.07
C ILE A 296 14.91 17.76 -3.46
N VAL A 297 14.77 17.39 -4.73
CA VAL A 297 15.35 16.15 -5.27
C VAL A 297 16.86 16.30 -5.33
N THR A 298 17.58 15.39 -4.68
CA THR A 298 19.04 15.36 -4.63
C THR A 298 19.62 14.34 -5.61
N LYS A 299 20.95 14.37 -5.78
CA LYS A 299 21.67 13.33 -6.53
C LYS A 299 21.46 11.94 -5.91
N ASP A 300 21.52 11.84 -4.58
CA ASP A 300 21.27 10.60 -3.82
C ASP A 300 19.88 10.03 -4.14
N ASP A 301 18.84 10.87 -4.20
CA ASP A 301 17.47 10.43 -4.52
C ASP A 301 17.41 9.82 -5.93
N ILE A 302 18.05 10.46 -6.91
CA ILE A 302 18.09 9.99 -8.31
C ILE A 302 18.87 8.68 -8.39
N ALA A 303 20.05 8.62 -7.78
CA ALA A 303 20.90 7.44 -7.79
C ALA A 303 20.20 6.23 -7.16
N ALA A 304 19.55 6.42 -6.01
CA ALA A 304 18.77 5.37 -5.36
C ALA A 304 17.58 4.93 -6.21
N LYS A 305 16.86 5.88 -6.83
CA LYS A 305 15.75 5.57 -7.73
C LYS A 305 16.20 4.74 -8.94
N VAL A 306 17.30 5.14 -9.60
CA VAL A 306 17.85 4.41 -10.75
C VAL A 306 18.34 3.03 -10.33
N SER A 307 18.99 2.91 -9.18
CA SER A 307 19.37 1.62 -8.61
C SER A 307 18.18 0.68 -8.44
N ILE A 308 17.05 1.17 -7.92
CA ILE A 308 15.79 0.42 -7.80
C ILE A 308 15.23 0.04 -9.18
N LEU A 309 15.19 0.98 -10.13
CA LEU A 309 14.71 0.71 -11.49
C LEU A 309 15.54 -0.35 -12.21
N THR A 310 16.84 -0.42 -11.92
CA THR A 310 17.71 -1.48 -12.45
C THR A 310 17.66 -2.78 -11.65
N LYS A 311 16.70 -2.93 -10.72
CA LYS A 311 16.58 -4.10 -9.83
C LYS A 311 17.91 -4.42 -9.13
N GLY A 312 18.61 -3.38 -8.67
CA GLY A 312 19.90 -3.49 -7.99
C GLY A 312 21.10 -3.82 -8.88
N THR A 313 20.96 -3.85 -10.21
CA THR A 313 22.10 -4.06 -11.13
C THR A 313 23.13 -2.95 -11.00
N LEU A 314 22.66 -1.71 -10.85
CA LEU A 314 23.51 -0.58 -10.51
C LEU A 314 23.29 -0.23 -9.05
N THR A 315 24.37 -0.13 -8.28
CA THR A 315 24.32 0.50 -6.95
C THR A 315 24.19 2.01 -7.10
N PRO A 316 23.67 2.75 -6.08
CA PRO A 316 23.61 4.20 -6.15
C PRO A 316 24.99 4.84 -6.45
N ALA A 317 26.06 4.32 -5.84
CA ALA A 317 27.42 4.76 -6.09
C ALA A 317 27.88 4.54 -7.55
N GLN A 318 27.44 3.43 -8.17
CA GLN A 318 27.71 3.18 -9.59
C GLN A 318 26.92 4.13 -10.49
N VAL A 319 25.66 4.44 -10.17
CA VAL A 319 24.88 5.43 -10.92
C VAL A 319 25.55 6.80 -10.88
N GLU A 320 26.04 7.21 -9.72
CA GLU A 320 26.78 8.46 -9.57
C GLU A 320 28.08 8.46 -10.38
N ALA A 321 28.87 7.39 -10.30
CA ALA A 321 30.08 7.24 -11.10
C ALA A 321 29.80 7.31 -12.61
N LEU A 322 28.69 6.74 -13.09
CA LEU A 322 28.26 6.87 -14.48
C LEU A 322 27.90 8.32 -14.84
N ALA A 323 27.16 9.02 -13.97
CA ALA A 323 26.79 10.42 -14.19
C ALA A 323 28.02 11.35 -14.26
N GLU A 324 29.10 10.99 -13.58
CA GLU A 324 30.39 11.71 -13.61
C GLU A 324 31.31 11.29 -14.76
N GLY A 325 30.87 10.38 -15.64
CA GLY A 325 31.66 9.88 -16.75
C GLY A 325 32.75 8.87 -16.37
N ARG A 326 32.73 8.34 -15.15
CA ARG A 326 33.66 7.29 -14.66
C ARG A 326 33.25 5.90 -15.11
N TRP A 327 33.03 5.72 -16.42
CA TRP A 327 32.56 4.48 -17.03
C TRP A 327 33.49 3.28 -16.78
N GLY A 328 34.81 3.52 -16.73
CA GLY A 328 35.82 2.48 -16.57
C GLY A 328 35.75 1.73 -15.23
N SER A 329 35.51 2.44 -14.12
CA SER A 329 35.38 1.81 -12.79
C SER A 329 34.08 1.03 -12.67
N VAL A 330 32.98 1.59 -13.17
CA VAL A 330 31.66 0.96 -13.10
C VAL A 330 31.62 -0.34 -13.89
N LYS A 331 32.21 -0.37 -15.09
CA LYS A 331 32.29 -1.59 -15.91
C LYS A 331 33.06 -2.71 -15.19
N LYS A 332 34.14 -2.39 -14.50
CA LYS A 332 34.95 -3.36 -13.75
C LYS A 332 34.14 -4.01 -12.62
N ASP A 333 33.32 -3.22 -11.92
CA ASP A 333 32.54 -3.68 -10.77
C ASP A 333 31.20 -4.34 -11.16
N LEU A 334 30.62 -3.95 -12.30
CA LEU A 334 29.41 -4.56 -12.87
C LEU A 334 29.65 -5.98 -13.37
N THR A 335 30.84 -6.26 -13.90
CA THR A 335 31.13 -7.55 -14.55
C THR A 335 30.95 -8.72 -13.58
N PRO A 336 31.49 -8.69 -12.33
CA PRO A 336 31.20 -9.71 -11.32
C PRO A 336 29.72 -9.81 -10.95
N ALA A 337 29.03 -8.70 -10.70
CA ALA A 337 27.62 -8.71 -10.30
C ALA A 337 26.69 -9.27 -11.41
N LEU A 338 26.99 -8.94 -12.66
CA LEU A 338 26.30 -9.51 -13.82
C LEU A 338 26.62 -10.99 -13.97
N ARG A 339 27.87 -11.42 -13.73
CA ARG A 339 28.27 -12.84 -13.72
C ARG A 339 27.45 -13.62 -12.69
N ASP A 340 27.35 -13.13 -11.46
CA ASP A 340 26.60 -13.80 -10.39
C ASP A 340 25.11 -13.93 -10.72
N ARG A 341 24.51 -12.91 -11.35
CA ARG A 341 23.12 -12.98 -11.83
C ARG A 341 22.95 -14.02 -12.94
N LEU A 342 23.85 -14.06 -13.92
CA LEU A 342 23.81 -15.05 -14.99
C LEU A 342 23.93 -16.48 -14.43
N VAL A 343 24.81 -16.68 -13.45
CA VAL A 343 24.90 -17.95 -12.71
C VAL A 343 23.61 -18.26 -11.96
N GLY A 344 22.98 -17.26 -11.35
CA GLY A 344 21.64 -17.38 -10.74
C GLY A 344 20.54 -17.80 -11.72
N TYR A 345 20.66 -17.44 -13.00
CA TYR A 345 19.79 -17.94 -14.08
C TYR A 345 20.18 -19.34 -14.60
N GLY A 346 21.17 -19.98 -13.96
CA GLY A 346 21.57 -21.36 -14.23
C GLY A 346 22.70 -21.51 -15.24
N LEU A 347 23.47 -20.45 -15.54
CA LEU A 347 24.71 -20.56 -16.31
C LEU A 347 25.87 -21.05 -15.43
N THR A 348 26.86 -21.71 -16.02
CA THR A 348 28.14 -21.90 -15.31
C THR A 348 28.93 -20.59 -15.24
N PRO A 349 29.89 -20.46 -14.30
CA PRO A 349 30.79 -19.31 -14.27
C PRO A 349 31.52 -19.07 -15.61
N GLU A 350 31.94 -20.13 -16.31
CA GLU A 350 32.61 -19.97 -17.62
C GLU A 350 31.65 -19.48 -18.72
N GLU A 351 30.41 -19.93 -18.70
CA GLU A 351 29.37 -19.49 -19.64
C GLU A 351 28.98 -18.02 -19.41
N ALA A 352 28.86 -17.61 -18.15
CA ALA A 352 28.60 -16.23 -17.78
C ALA A 352 29.74 -15.31 -18.22
N ASP A 353 30.99 -15.75 -18.05
CA ASP A 353 32.17 -15.04 -18.55
C ASP A 353 32.24 -14.98 -20.07
N GLY A 354 31.91 -16.09 -20.73
CA GLY A 354 31.77 -16.14 -22.18
C GLY A 354 30.77 -15.10 -22.67
N LEU A 355 29.58 -15.05 -22.07
CA LEU A 355 28.55 -14.09 -22.45
C LEU A 355 28.99 -12.63 -22.23
N LEU A 356 29.60 -12.31 -21.08
CA LEU A 356 30.05 -10.96 -20.76
C LEU A 356 31.23 -10.50 -21.64
N ALA A 357 32.06 -11.44 -22.08
CA ALA A 357 33.12 -11.21 -23.06
C ALA A 357 32.63 -11.26 -24.52
N GLN A 358 31.33 -11.53 -24.75
CA GLN A 358 30.74 -11.77 -26.07
C GLN A 358 31.40 -12.93 -26.85
N ASP A 359 31.93 -13.90 -26.12
CA ASP A 359 32.49 -15.14 -26.63
C ASP A 359 31.42 -16.24 -26.63
N TRP A 360 30.63 -16.25 -27.70
CA TRP A 360 29.51 -17.15 -27.92
C TRP A 360 29.91 -18.63 -28.07
N THR A 361 31.20 -18.90 -28.28
CA THR A 361 31.74 -20.27 -28.40
C THR A 361 31.76 -21.00 -27.05
N LYS A 362 31.76 -20.25 -25.95
CA LYS A 362 31.77 -20.77 -24.59
C LYS A 362 30.38 -21.13 -24.06
N LEU A 363 29.32 -20.79 -24.79
CA LEU A 363 27.95 -21.10 -24.38
C LEU A 363 27.54 -22.45 -24.92
N THR A 364 27.21 -23.38 -24.02
CA THR A 364 26.60 -24.67 -24.40
C THR A 364 25.21 -24.46 -24.97
N ASP A 365 24.70 -25.41 -25.75
CA ASP A 365 23.34 -25.34 -26.29
C ASP A 365 22.28 -25.30 -25.18
N LEU A 366 22.53 -25.98 -24.06
CA LEU A 366 21.67 -25.93 -22.89
C LEU A 366 21.67 -24.54 -22.23
N ALA A 367 22.83 -23.88 -22.13
CA ALA A 367 22.91 -22.51 -21.62
C ALA A 367 22.24 -21.51 -22.55
N LYS A 368 22.40 -21.66 -23.86
CA LYS A 368 21.68 -20.84 -24.85
C LYS A 368 20.17 -21.01 -24.73
N GLN A 369 19.66 -22.22 -24.51
CA GLN A 369 18.23 -22.47 -24.28
C GLN A 369 17.72 -21.83 -22.97
N ARG A 370 18.49 -21.91 -21.88
CA ARG A 370 18.14 -21.26 -20.60
C ARG A 370 18.10 -19.74 -20.75
N LEU A 371 19.11 -19.17 -21.41
CA LEU A 371 19.16 -17.74 -21.74
C LEU A 371 18.02 -17.32 -22.64
N ALA A 372 17.71 -18.09 -23.69
CA ALA A 372 16.62 -17.78 -24.61
C ALA A 372 15.30 -17.67 -23.87
N ARG A 373 15.05 -18.60 -22.93
CA ARG A 373 13.86 -18.57 -22.08
C ARG A 373 13.84 -17.36 -21.15
N ALA A 374 14.95 -17.05 -20.47
CA ALA A 374 15.02 -15.89 -19.59
C ALA A 374 14.83 -14.55 -20.36
N VAL A 375 15.42 -14.44 -21.54
CA VAL A 375 15.27 -13.27 -22.43
C VAL A 375 13.84 -13.17 -22.96
N SER A 376 13.22 -14.29 -23.32
CA SER A 376 11.82 -14.35 -23.73
C SER A 376 10.89 -13.87 -22.61
N GLU A 377 11.08 -14.36 -21.38
CA GLU A 377 10.29 -13.97 -20.22
C GLU A 377 10.46 -12.48 -19.86
N GLU A 378 11.67 -11.91 -19.94
CA GLU A 378 11.93 -10.52 -19.56
C GLU A 378 11.57 -9.51 -20.66
N LEU A 379 11.85 -9.82 -21.93
CA LEU A 379 11.61 -8.92 -23.06
C LEU A 379 10.23 -9.12 -23.72
N GLY A 380 9.50 -10.18 -23.34
CA GLY A 380 8.22 -10.54 -23.93
C GLY A 380 8.34 -10.98 -25.39
N ILE A 381 9.52 -11.45 -25.81
CA ILE A 381 9.77 -11.95 -27.17
C ILE A 381 9.64 -13.46 -27.23
N SER A 382 9.46 -14.04 -28.43
CA SER A 382 9.38 -15.50 -28.59
C SER A 382 10.70 -16.18 -28.20
N ALA A 383 10.61 -17.36 -27.57
CA ALA A 383 11.79 -18.14 -27.19
C ALA A 383 12.58 -18.60 -28.43
N GLU A 384 11.90 -18.78 -29.56
CA GLU A 384 12.48 -19.10 -30.86
C GLU A 384 13.29 -17.92 -31.42
N LEU A 385 12.77 -16.69 -31.34
CA LEU A 385 13.51 -15.49 -31.70
C LEU A 385 14.74 -15.31 -30.80
N ALA A 386 14.57 -15.45 -29.49
CA ALA A 386 15.65 -15.36 -28.53
C ALA A 386 16.73 -16.41 -28.80
N THR A 387 16.34 -17.65 -29.12
CA THR A 387 17.26 -18.74 -29.48
C THR A 387 18.00 -18.44 -30.79
N ALA A 388 17.31 -17.96 -31.83
CA ALA A 388 17.93 -17.62 -33.11
C ALA A 388 18.96 -16.48 -32.96
N LEU A 389 18.65 -15.48 -32.13
CA LEU A 389 19.57 -14.39 -31.80
C LEU A 389 20.82 -14.88 -31.06
N LEU A 390 20.65 -15.77 -30.06
CA LEU A 390 21.76 -16.35 -29.30
C LEU A 390 22.63 -17.30 -30.13
N ASN A 391 22.04 -17.95 -31.14
CA ASN A 391 22.76 -18.77 -32.12
C ASN A 391 23.40 -17.97 -33.26
N GLN A 392 23.17 -16.65 -33.31
CA GLN A 392 23.58 -15.78 -34.42
C GLN A 392 23.02 -16.23 -35.79
N ASP A 393 21.88 -16.93 -35.80
CA ASP A 393 21.16 -17.28 -37.02
C ASP A 393 20.31 -16.08 -37.44
N TRP A 394 20.94 -15.13 -38.13
CA TRP A 394 20.30 -13.87 -38.54
C TRP A 394 19.14 -14.10 -39.53
N GLN A 395 19.15 -15.22 -40.25
CA GLN A 395 18.07 -15.55 -41.19
C GLN A 395 16.82 -16.02 -40.44
N GLN A 396 16.98 -16.91 -39.46
CA GLN A 396 15.88 -17.30 -38.57
C GLN A 396 15.42 -16.15 -37.69
N ALA A 397 16.34 -15.38 -37.11
CA ALA A 397 16.00 -14.24 -36.26
C ALA A 397 15.19 -13.18 -37.03
N LYS A 398 15.55 -12.90 -38.29
CA LYS A 398 14.75 -12.04 -39.17
C LYS A 398 13.34 -12.59 -39.38
N THR A 399 13.22 -13.90 -39.60
CA THR A 399 11.93 -14.56 -39.84
C THR A 399 11.03 -14.50 -38.61
N TYR A 400 11.53 -14.90 -37.43
CA TYR A 400 10.78 -14.82 -36.19
C TYR A 400 10.46 -13.38 -35.80
N GLY A 401 11.41 -12.44 -35.97
CA GLY A 401 11.18 -11.03 -35.70
C GLY A 401 10.09 -10.41 -36.59
N GLN A 402 9.98 -10.82 -37.86
CA GLN A 402 8.89 -10.40 -38.74
C GLN A 402 7.53 -10.93 -38.28
N ILE A 403 7.46 -12.17 -37.82
CA ILE A 403 6.24 -12.77 -37.26
C ILE A 403 5.80 -12.02 -36.01
N GLU A 404 6.73 -11.75 -35.11
CA GLU A 404 6.45 -11.10 -33.83
C GLU A 404 6.02 -9.64 -34.01
N ALA A 405 6.68 -8.90 -34.91
CA ALA A 405 6.27 -7.55 -35.28
C ALA A 405 4.86 -7.52 -35.89
N ALA A 406 4.54 -8.48 -36.76
CA ALA A 406 3.21 -8.61 -37.34
C ALA A 406 2.15 -8.92 -36.27
N GLN A 407 2.43 -9.86 -35.35
CA GLN A 407 1.54 -10.21 -34.23
C GLN A 407 1.30 -9.01 -33.31
N TYR A 408 2.36 -8.29 -32.95
CA TYR A 408 2.27 -7.11 -32.11
C TYR A 408 1.42 -6.00 -32.75
N LEU A 409 1.66 -5.70 -34.04
CA LEU A 409 0.87 -4.73 -34.79
C LEU A 409 -0.60 -5.16 -34.91
N LEU A 410 -0.85 -6.44 -35.15
CA LEU A 410 -2.20 -6.99 -35.23
C LEU A 410 -2.93 -6.91 -33.89
N ALA A 411 -2.29 -7.25 -32.78
CA ALA A 411 -2.87 -7.14 -31.43
C ALA A 411 -3.22 -5.68 -31.10
N LYS A 412 -2.30 -4.74 -31.38
CA LYS A 412 -2.53 -3.29 -31.24
C LYS A 412 -3.70 -2.77 -32.07
N LEU A 413 -3.88 -3.28 -33.29
CA LEU A 413 -4.97 -2.88 -34.19
C LEU A 413 -6.31 -3.52 -33.82
N MET A 414 -6.29 -4.73 -33.24
CA MET A 414 -7.49 -5.46 -32.81
C MET A 414 -7.94 -5.12 -31.39
N ASN A 415 -7.24 -4.21 -30.69
CA ASN A 415 -7.55 -3.78 -29.32
C ASN A 415 -7.65 -4.96 -28.32
N MET A 416 -6.77 -5.96 -28.51
CA MET A 416 -6.55 -7.08 -27.58
C MET A 416 -5.38 -6.81 -26.65
#